data_AF-A0A7J9YYP1-F1
#
_entry.id   AF-A0A7J9YYP1-F1
#
_cell.length_a   1.000
_cell.length_b   1.000
_cell.length_c   1.000
_cell.angle_alpha   90.00
_cell.angle_beta   90.00
_cell.angle_gamma   90.00
#
_symmetry.space_group_name_H-M   'P 1'
#
loop_
_entity.id
_entity.type
_entity.pdbx_description
1 polymer ?
#
loop_
_entity_poly.entity_id
_entity_poly.type
_entity_poly.pdbx_seq_one_letter_code
_entity_poly.pdbx_strand_id
1 'polypeptide(L)'
;MGSFDTGPKRAYADLRIVEHGADDSGVTASVTVRYAGSGSAAPQPCASLDERSLAGASGVAVAIGEPDRPPLPVPDGSLDHMVGTHVASAGLAALLSGESDVEVAAADVVAWSAATNANLYLPYGARWERAGRRASGS
;
A
#
# COMPACT_ATOMS: atom_id res chain seq x y z
N MET A 1 39.80 9.37 27.18
CA MET A 1 39.84 9.63 25.72
C MET A 1 39.46 8.32 25.05
N GLY A 2 38.16 8.12 24.82
CA GLY A 2 37.62 6.85 24.33
C GLY A 2 37.67 6.79 22.81
N SER A 3 38.31 5.75 22.29
CA SER A 3 38.33 5.41 20.86
C SER A 3 36.94 4.96 20.44
N PHE A 4 36.36 5.61 19.44
CA PHE A 4 35.14 5.12 18.80
C PHE A 4 35.51 3.99 17.84
N ASP A 5 35.00 2.80 18.14
CA ASP A 5 35.10 1.60 17.32
C ASP A 5 34.55 1.84 15.91
N THR A 6 35.42 1.77 14.90
CA THR A 6 35.06 1.84 13.47
C THR A 6 34.73 0.45 12.94
N GLY A 7 33.75 -0.21 13.56
CA GLY A 7 33.21 -1.47 13.05
C GLY A 7 32.87 -1.37 11.55
N PRO A 8 32.79 -2.51 10.84
CA PRO A 8 32.57 -2.51 9.39
C PRO A 8 31.38 -1.61 9.05
N LYS A 9 31.61 -0.62 8.17
CA LYS A 9 30.58 0.28 7.67
C LYS A 9 29.41 -0.58 7.22
N ARG A 10 28.29 -0.51 7.93
CA ARG A 10 27.02 -1.10 7.46
C ARG A 10 26.81 -0.57 6.04
N ALA A 11 26.64 -1.47 5.08
CA ALA A 11 26.19 -1.09 3.76
C ALA A 11 24.84 -0.38 3.94
N TYR A 12 24.84 0.93 3.74
CA TYR A 12 23.60 1.69 3.66
C TYR A 12 22.99 1.32 2.30
N ALA A 13 21.71 0.94 2.28
CA ALA A 13 21.01 0.74 1.02
C ALA A 13 20.83 2.11 0.36
N ASP A 14 21.57 2.35 -0.72
CA ASP A 14 21.37 3.54 -1.56
C ASP A 14 20.12 3.32 -2.42
N LEU A 15 18.99 3.95 -2.07
CA LEU A 15 17.81 3.96 -2.92
C LEU A 15 18.00 5.00 -4.02
N ARG A 16 18.24 4.53 -5.25
CA ARG A 16 18.37 5.39 -6.43
C ARG A 16 17.10 5.27 -7.29
N ILE A 17 16.34 6.35 -7.39
CA ILE A 17 15.20 6.46 -8.31
C ILE A 17 15.72 7.12 -9.59
N VAL A 18 15.66 6.41 -10.72
CA VAL A 18 16.13 6.91 -12.02
C VAL A 18 15.04 6.78 -13.07
N GLU A 19 15.12 7.59 -14.14
CA GLU A 19 14.24 7.45 -15.30
C GLU A 19 14.49 6.12 -16.03
N HIS A 20 13.46 5.63 -16.73
CA HIS A 20 13.57 4.42 -17.53
C HIS A 20 14.65 4.57 -18.62
N GLY A 21 15.65 3.68 -18.62
CA GLY A 21 16.78 3.71 -19.57
C GLY A 21 18.00 4.50 -19.07
N ALA A 22 17.98 5.01 -17.83
CA ALA A 22 19.17 5.54 -17.19
C ALA A 22 20.22 4.44 -16.94
N ASP A 23 21.50 4.84 -16.94
CA ASP A 23 22.61 3.96 -16.59
C ASP A 23 22.49 3.45 -15.15
N ASP A 24 22.43 2.13 -15.00
CA ASP A 24 22.34 1.41 -13.74
C ASP A 24 23.72 0.95 -13.22
N SER A 25 24.82 1.38 -13.87
CA SER A 25 26.17 1.13 -13.39
C SER A 25 26.34 1.65 -11.95
N GLY A 26 26.85 0.77 -11.08
CA GLY A 26 27.04 1.05 -9.64
C GLY A 26 25.86 0.69 -8.73
N VAL A 27 24.74 0.18 -9.25
CA VAL A 27 23.70 -0.43 -8.40
C VAL A 27 24.25 -1.72 -7.78
N THR A 28 24.42 -1.72 -6.46
CA THR A 28 25.01 -2.85 -5.71
C THR A 28 23.96 -3.80 -5.14
N ALA A 29 22.69 -3.39 -5.12
CA ALA A 29 21.56 -4.19 -4.69
C ALA A 29 20.31 -3.79 -5.51
N SER A 30 19.53 -4.77 -5.91
CA SER A 30 18.27 -4.57 -6.62
C SER A 30 17.19 -5.48 -6.05
N VAL A 31 15.94 -5.04 -6.16
CA VAL A 31 14.76 -5.81 -5.80
C VAL A 31 13.75 -5.75 -6.94
N THR A 32 13.10 -6.87 -7.21
CA THR A 32 11.90 -6.90 -8.04
C THR A 32 10.67 -6.80 -7.14
N VAL A 33 9.85 -5.76 -7.34
CA VAL A 33 8.54 -5.65 -6.67
C VAL A 33 7.46 -5.97 -7.69
N ARG A 34 6.76 -7.08 -7.49
CA ARG A 34 5.57 -7.43 -8.29
C ARG A 34 4.34 -6.87 -7.61
N TYR A 35 3.56 -6.08 -8.33
CA TYR A 35 2.31 -5.56 -7.83
C TYR A 35 1.16 -5.95 -8.76
N ALA A 36 0.00 -6.23 -8.17
CA ALA A 36 -1.25 -6.47 -8.87
C ALA A 36 -2.44 -6.04 -8.00
N GLY A 37 -3.63 -5.98 -8.60
CA GLY A 37 -4.87 -5.68 -7.89
C GLY A 37 -5.19 -6.71 -6.81
N SER A 38 -5.04 -8.00 -7.13
CA SER A 38 -5.19 -9.12 -6.20
C SER A 38 -3.86 -9.89 -6.01
N GLY A 39 -3.70 -10.52 -4.84
CA GLY A 39 -2.54 -11.35 -4.55
C GLY A 39 -2.56 -12.71 -5.25
N SER A 40 -1.42 -13.38 -5.29
CA SER A 40 -1.22 -14.70 -5.89
C SER A 40 -2.05 -15.80 -5.23
N ALA A 41 -2.46 -15.61 -3.98
CA ALA A 41 -3.34 -16.52 -3.24
C ALA A 41 -4.85 -16.25 -3.43
N ALA A 42 -5.24 -15.22 -4.18
CA ALA A 42 -6.64 -14.88 -4.39
C ALA A 42 -7.36 -15.87 -5.33
N PRO A 43 -8.70 -15.98 -5.28
CA PRO A 43 -9.45 -16.82 -6.24
C PRO A 43 -9.24 -16.44 -7.71
N GLN A 44 -8.96 -15.17 -7.98
CA GLN A 44 -8.46 -14.66 -9.25
C GLN A 44 -7.07 -14.07 -9.01
N PRO A 45 -5.99 -14.86 -9.17
CA PRO A 45 -4.63 -14.43 -8.86
C PRO A 45 -4.13 -13.31 -9.77
N CYS A 46 -3.38 -12.37 -9.19
CA CYS A 46 -2.66 -11.31 -9.92
C CYS A 46 -3.55 -10.51 -10.89
N ALA A 47 -4.84 -10.38 -10.58
CA ALA A 47 -5.79 -9.66 -11.42
C ALA A 47 -5.49 -8.16 -11.36
N SER A 48 -5.55 -7.50 -12.52
CA SER A 48 -5.59 -6.04 -12.57
C SER A 48 -6.98 -5.59 -12.13
N LEU A 49 -7.05 -4.69 -11.16
CA LEU A 49 -8.28 -4.11 -10.65
C LEU A 49 -8.23 -2.60 -10.84
N ASP A 50 -9.25 -2.03 -11.46
CA ASP A 50 -9.45 -0.58 -11.42
C ASP A 50 -9.82 -0.13 -9.99
N GLU A 51 -9.76 1.17 -9.72
CA GLU A 51 -9.95 1.70 -8.38
C GLU A 51 -11.32 1.31 -7.77
N ARG A 52 -12.36 1.24 -8.60
CA ARG A 52 -13.70 0.82 -8.16
C ARG A 52 -13.73 -0.65 -7.75
N SER A 53 -13.15 -1.52 -8.57
CA SER A 53 -13.08 -2.96 -8.33
C SER A 53 -12.19 -3.26 -7.12
N LEU A 54 -11.10 -2.52 -6.97
CA LEU A 54 -10.21 -2.58 -5.83
C LEU A 54 -10.94 -2.17 -4.52
N ALA A 55 -11.71 -1.08 -4.55
CA ALA A 55 -12.48 -0.63 -3.40
C ALA A 55 -13.52 -1.67 -2.94
N GLY A 56 -14.11 -2.40 -3.89
CA GLY A 56 -15.02 -3.51 -3.62
C GLY A 56 -14.29 -4.74 -3.07
N ALA A 57 -13.24 -5.20 -3.76
CA ALA A 57 -12.50 -6.41 -3.39
C ALA A 57 -11.82 -6.32 -2.02
N SER A 58 -11.32 -5.13 -1.65
CA SER A 58 -10.71 -4.86 -0.34
C SER A 58 -11.72 -4.64 0.79
N GLY A 59 -13.01 -4.48 0.46
CA GLY A 59 -14.07 -4.16 1.41
C GLY A 59 -14.09 -2.70 1.90
N VAL A 60 -13.18 -1.84 1.48
CA VAL A 60 -13.14 -0.43 1.96
C VAL A 60 -14.40 0.34 1.57
N ALA A 61 -14.99 0.05 0.40
CA ALA A 61 -16.22 0.71 -0.06
C ALA A 61 -17.44 0.45 0.85
N VAL A 62 -17.41 -0.65 1.62
CA VAL A 62 -18.47 -1.01 2.57
C VAL A 62 -18.06 -0.77 4.03
N ALA A 63 -16.76 -0.71 4.33
CA ALA A 63 -16.26 -0.41 5.66
C ALA A 63 -16.53 1.05 6.08
N ILE A 64 -16.63 1.97 5.10
CA ILE A 64 -16.91 3.39 5.32
C ILE A 64 -18.38 3.69 5.04
N GLY A 65 -19.11 4.21 6.03
CA GLY A 65 -20.46 4.72 5.85
C GLY A 65 -21.52 4.05 6.73
N GLU A 66 -22.74 3.94 6.18
CA GLU A 66 -23.91 3.45 6.91
C GLU A 66 -24.31 2.08 6.36
N PRO A 67 -24.65 1.09 7.21
CA PRO A 67 -24.97 -0.28 6.78
C PRO A 67 -26.10 -0.37 5.74
N ASP A 68 -27.10 0.51 5.85
CA ASP A 68 -28.30 0.50 5.00
C ASP A 68 -28.15 1.40 3.75
N ARG A 69 -26.92 1.78 3.39
CA ARG A 69 -26.64 2.63 2.23
C ARG A 69 -25.75 1.94 1.21
N PRO A 70 -25.83 2.36 -0.07
CA PRO A 70 -24.90 1.88 -1.09
C PRO A 70 -23.42 2.09 -0.68
N PRO A 71 -22.53 1.18 -1.14
CA PRO A 71 -21.08 1.33 -0.96
C PRO A 71 -20.62 2.73 -1.38
N LEU A 72 -19.74 3.33 -0.59
CA LEU A 72 -19.22 4.67 -0.84
C LEU A 72 -18.10 4.58 -1.90
N PRO A 73 -18.19 5.34 -3.02
CA PRO A 73 -17.03 5.50 -3.90
C PRO A 73 -15.90 6.20 -3.15
N VAL A 74 -14.70 5.64 -3.25
CA VAL A 74 -13.48 6.28 -2.74
C VAL A 74 -13.09 7.42 -3.70
N PRO A 75 -12.56 8.55 -3.20
CA PRO A 75 -12.10 9.61 -4.09
C PRO A 75 -11.03 9.12 -5.05
N ASP A 76 -11.17 9.49 -6.32
CA ASP A 76 -10.30 9.07 -7.43
C ASP A 76 -8.81 9.33 -7.12
N GLY A 77 -7.97 8.34 -7.43
CA GLY A 77 -6.53 8.33 -7.19
C GLY A 77 -6.11 8.10 -5.73
N SER A 78 -7.04 8.02 -4.78
CA SER A 78 -6.68 7.84 -3.36
C SER A 78 -6.15 6.44 -3.10
N LEU A 79 -6.76 5.42 -3.70
CA LEU A 79 -6.29 4.04 -3.52
C LEU A 79 -4.99 3.82 -4.27
N ASP A 80 -4.84 4.38 -5.47
CA ASP A 80 -3.61 4.29 -6.26
C ASP A 80 -2.43 4.92 -5.52
N HIS A 81 -2.63 6.10 -4.90
CA HIS A 81 -1.59 6.73 -4.09
C HIS A 81 -1.21 5.90 -2.86
N MET A 82 -2.20 5.32 -2.18
CA MET A 82 -1.99 4.45 -1.03
C MET A 82 -1.19 3.19 -1.43
N VAL A 83 -1.60 2.53 -2.51
CA VAL A 83 -0.95 1.32 -3.04
C VAL A 83 0.46 1.65 -3.50
N GLY A 84 0.66 2.71 -4.27
CA GLY A 84 1.98 3.14 -4.74
C GLY A 84 2.96 3.39 -3.59
N THR A 85 2.49 4.02 -2.50
CA THR A 85 3.29 4.22 -1.29
C THR A 85 3.72 2.90 -0.64
N HIS A 86 2.82 1.92 -0.57
CA HIS A 86 3.13 0.61 0.00
C HIS A 86 4.05 -0.21 -0.90
N VAL A 87 3.89 -0.14 -2.23
CA VAL A 87 4.80 -0.75 -3.21
C VAL A 87 6.22 -0.22 -3.04
N ALA A 88 6.38 1.11 -2.96
CA ALA A 88 7.68 1.73 -2.72
C ALA A 88 8.28 1.32 -1.37
N SER A 89 7.45 1.29 -0.31
CA SER A 89 7.87 0.88 1.03
C SER A 89 8.29 -0.59 1.08
N ALA A 90 7.58 -1.48 0.39
CA ALA A 90 7.93 -2.90 0.28
C ALA A 90 9.27 -3.09 -0.44
N GLY A 91 9.51 -2.35 -1.53
CA GLY A 91 10.80 -2.36 -2.22
C GLY A 91 11.95 -1.91 -1.30
N LEU A 92 11.76 -0.82 -0.55
CA LEU A 92 12.77 -0.36 0.40
C LEU A 92 13.00 -1.38 1.53
N ALA A 93 11.94 -1.96 2.08
CA ALA A 93 12.03 -2.97 3.13
C ALA A 93 12.80 -4.20 2.62
N ALA A 94 12.52 -4.66 1.41
CA ALA A 94 13.20 -5.78 0.77
C ALA A 94 14.70 -5.52 0.56
N LEU A 95 15.07 -4.32 0.08
CA LEU A 95 16.47 -3.92 -0.04
C LEU A 95 17.20 -3.95 1.31
N LEU A 96 16.54 -3.50 2.38
CA LEU A 96 17.12 -3.50 3.73
C LEU A 96 17.20 -4.89 4.35
N SER A 97 16.29 -5.80 4.00
CA SER A 97 16.30 -7.18 4.49
C SER A 97 17.13 -8.13 3.63
N GLY A 98 17.60 -7.69 2.46
CA GLY A 98 18.33 -8.53 1.51
C GLY A 98 17.44 -9.46 0.69
N GLU A 99 16.13 -9.19 0.64
CA GLU A 99 15.18 -9.92 -0.20
C GLU A 99 15.27 -9.41 -1.65
N SER A 100 15.31 -10.32 -2.61
CA SER A 100 15.44 -9.97 -4.03
C SER A 100 14.09 -9.83 -4.76
N ASP A 101 13.01 -10.34 -4.16
CA ASP A 101 11.71 -10.47 -4.81
C ASP A 101 10.58 -10.34 -3.78
N VAL A 102 9.68 -9.39 -3.99
CA VAL A 102 8.53 -9.16 -3.12
C VAL A 102 7.25 -8.95 -3.92
N GLU A 103 6.15 -9.46 -3.38
CA GLU A 103 4.82 -9.29 -3.94
C GLU A 103 4.02 -8.30 -3.08
N VAL A 104 3.28 -7.42 -3.75
CA VAL A 104 2.32 -6.50 -3.12
C VAL A 104 0.97 -6.64 -3.79
N ALA A 105 -0.02 -7.13 -3.03
CA ALA A 105 -1.41 -7.16 -3.46
C ALA A 105 -2.10 -5.85 -3.05
N ALA A 106 -2.62 -5.09 -4.02
CA ALA A 106 -3.30 -3.83 -3.75
C ALA A 106 -4.53 -4.02 -2.84
N ALA A 107 -5.29 -5.10 -3.05
CA ALA A 107 -6.45 -5.42 -2.23
C ALA A 107 -6.09 -5.60 -0.75
N ASP A 108 -4.95 -6.22 -0.44
CA ASP A 108 -4.49 -6.43 0.93
C ASP A 108 -4.04 -5.13 1.59
N VAL A 109 -3.35 -4.26 0.84
CA VAL A 109 -2.98 -2.91 1.29
C VAL A 109 -4.23 -2.11 1.69
N VAL A 110 -5.24 -2.10 0.82
CA VAL A 110 -6.47 -1.36 1.07
C VAL A 110 -7.30 -2.00 2.18
N ALA A 111 -7.37 -3.34 2.24
CA ALA A 111 -8.05 -4.05 3.30
C ALA A 111 -7.41 -3.80 4.67
N TRP A 112 -6.09 -3.73 4.75
CA TRP A 112 -5.37 -3.35 5.96
C TRP A 112 -5.76 -1.94 6.44
N SER A 113 -5.95 -0.98 5.52
CA SER A 113 -6.41 0.36 5.88
C SER A 113 -7.83 0.35 6.47
N ALA A 114 -8.72 -0.48 5.93
CA ALA A 114 -10.07 -0.65 6.45
C ALA A 114 -10.06 -1.30 7.85
N ALA A 115 -9.26 -2.36 8.03
CA ALA A 115 -9.08 -3.02 9.31
C ALA A 115 -8.46 -2.10 10.37
N THR A 116 -7.47 -1.28 9.99
CA THR A 116 -6.83 -0.31 10.89
C THR A 116 -7.84 0.72 11.39
N ASN A 117 -8.64 1.29 10.48
CA ASN A 117 -9.70 2.21 10.87
C ASN A 117 -10.76 1.51 11.74
N ALA A 118 -11.21 0.30 11.39
CA ALA A 118 -12.17 -0.43 12.21
C ALA A 118 -11.69 -0.59 13.67
N ASN A 119 -10.41 -0.86 13.88
CA ASN A 119 -9.80 -0.93 15.23
C ASN A 119 -9.72 0.43 15.95
N LEU A 120 -9.73 1.55 15.22
CA LEU A 120 -9.77 2.90 15.81
C LEU A 120 -11.20 3.35 16.14
N TYR A 121 -12.22 2.87 15.43
CA TYR A 121 -13.61 3.32 15.62
C TYR A 121 -14.40 2.39 16.54
N LEU A 122 -14.36 1.08 16.31
CA LEU A 122 -15.25 0.11 16.97
C LEU A 122 -15.08 0.06 18.51
N PRO A 123 -13.85 0.03 19.09
CA PRO A 123 -13.69 -0.06 20.54
C PRO A 123 -14.23 1.15 21.30
N TYR A 124 -14.30 2.32 20.64
CA TYR A 124 -14.72 3.57 21.27
C TYR A 124 -16.18 3.91 20.99
N GLY A 125 -16.93 3.01 20.32
CA GLY A 125 -18.29 3.28 19.87
C GLY A 125 -18.39 4.44 18.87
N ALA A 126 -17.25 4.90 18.35
CA ALA A 126 -17.21 5.91 17.32
C ALA A 126 -17.69 5.27 16.01
N ARG A 127 -18.53 5.99 15.28
CA ARG A 127 -19.05 5.49 14.02
C ARG A 127 -18.17 6.01 12.90
N TRP A 128 -17.71 5.11 12.04
CA TRP A 128 -16.99 5.49 10.82
C TRP A 128 -18.00 5.96 9.75
N GLU A 129 -18.65 7.08 10.06
CA GLU A 129 -19.74 7.67 9.27
C GLU A 129 -19.23 8.66 8.21
N ARG A 130 -20.08 8.93 7.22
CA ARG A 130 -19.84 9.99 6.23
C ARG A 130 -19.92 11.36 6.91
N ALA A 131 -18.77 11.99 7.17
CA ALA A 131 -18.72 13.39 7.57
C ALA A 131 -18.33 14.26 6.36
N GLY A 132 -19.32 14.75 5.61
CA GLY A 132 -19.09 15.62 4.45
C GLY A 132 -20.37 16.09 3.78
N ARG A 133 -20.35 17.28 3.16
CA ARG A 133 -21.49 17.74 2.33
C ARG A 133 -21.62 16.79 1.15
N ARG A 134 -22.84 16.32 0.90
CA ARG A 134 -23.17 15.56 -0.31
C ARG A 134 -22.86 16.38 -1.56
N ALA A 135 -22.44 15.71 -2.62
CA ALA A 135 -22.57 16.30 -3.95
C ALA A 135 -24.06 16.58 -4.20
N SER A 136 -24.39 17.71 -4.82
CA SER A 136 -25.78 18.06 -5.09
C SER A 136 -26.46 16.97 -5.92
N GLY A 137 -27.57 16.40 -5.42
CA GLY A 137 -28.37 15.40 -6.13
C GLY A 137 -28.19 13.93 -5.71
N SER A 138 -27.40 13.64 -4.65
CA SER A 138 -27.32 12.30 -4.03
C SER A 138 -28.23 12.15 -2.81
#